data_AF-A0A5E4R836-F1
#
_entry.id   AF-A0A5E4R836-F1
#
_cell.length_a   1.000
_cell.length_b   1.000
_cell.length_c   1.000
_cell.angle_alpha   90.00
_cell.angle_beta   90.00
_cell.angle_gamma   90.00
#
_symmetry.space_group_name_H-M   'P 1'
#
loop_
_entity.id
_entity.type
_entity.pdbx_description
1 polymer ?
#
loop_
_entity_poly.entity_id
_entity_poly.type
_entity_poly.pdbx_seq_one_letter_code
_entity_poly.pdbx_strand_id
1 'polypeptide(L)'
;MSDVPDLSSDEEHFEDDEWQEMESQNTTVGCLFCSETLPSIDEAVNHCEIVHGFKLGELKSKFNMDCYSYIKLINYINLTKAKPLDIMLSTQPLWDDEKYLKPVENHEWLMFDFESLVEKPTSPKSYHANVENGVVTLSQAHFLELQRTIQSLTEQLKESQTHLEMAREDMNKMKSSIQTIVQSGTTSSNSEPVVVDCVSKLPIEHDAGYFSSYAHFGIHYEMLSDKRQLVLLQYMPLTNRM
;
A
#
# COMPACT_ATOMS: atom_id res chain seq x y z
N MET A 1 -18.43 8.50 -62.41
CA MET A 1 -19.12 7.90 -61.25
C MET A 1 -18.62 6.47 -61.19
N SER A 2 -17.72 6.09 -60.30
CA SER A 2 -17.41 6.64 -58.98
C SER A 2 -15.98 6.26 -58.62
N ASP A 3 -15.17 7.28 -58.32
CA ASP A 3 -13.84 7.16 -57.74
C ASP A 3 -13.93 6.45 -56.39
N VAL A 4 -13.21 5.35 -56.27
CA VAL A 4 -12.95 4.67 -54.99
C VAL A 4 -11.81 5.44 -54.32
N PRO A 5 -11.98 6.00 -53.11
CA PRO A 5 -10.88 6.63 -52.40
C PRO A 5 -9.90 5.55 -51.97
N ASP A 6 -8.66 5.66 -52.44
CA ASP A 6 -7.51 4.90 -51.94
C ASP A 6 -7.25 5.32 -50.50
N LEU A 7 -7.63 4.46 -49.56
CA LEU A 7 -7.32 4.63 -48.15
C LEU A 7 -5.83 4.33 -47.99
N SER A 8 -5.02 5.37 -48.16
CA SER A 8 -3.63 5.43 -47.72
C SER A 8 -3.57 4.90 -46.29
N SER A 9 -3.04 3.69 -46.15
CA SER A 9 -2.74 3.04 -44.88
C SER A 9 -1.63 3.83 -44.23
N ASP A 10 -2.00 4.82 -43.42
CA ASP A 10 -1.13 5.50 -42.47
C ASP A 10 -0.75 4.44 -41.42
N GLU A 11 0.34 3.71 -41.68
CA GLU A 11 1.02 2.94 -40.64
C GLU A 11 1.65 3.97 -39.70
N GLU A 12 0.83 4.48 -38.76
CA GLU A 12 1.30 5.23 -37.62
C GLU A 12 2.29 4.34 -36.88
N HIS A 13 3.57 4.65 -37.07
CA HIS A 13 4.70 4.07 -36.38
C HIS A 13 4.52 4.44 -34.90
N PHE A 14 3.91 3.56 -34.12
CA PHE A 14 3.94 3.66 -32.66
C PHE A 14 5.41 3.57 -32.27
N GLU A 15 6.04 4.72 -32.03
CA GLU A 15 7.29 4.80 -31.29
C GLU A 15 7.00 4.16 -29.94
N ASP A 16 7.55 2.97 -29.74
CA ASP A 16 7.54 2.24 -28.49
C ASP A 16 8.32 3.14 -27.52
N ASP A 17 7.59 4.00 -26.79
CA ASP A 17 8.11 4.90 -25.76
C ASP A 17 8.81 4.03 -24.72
N GLU A 18 10.10 3.79 -24.98
CA GLU A 18 11.04 3.11 -24.12
C GLU A 18 11.00 3.86 -22.79
N TRP A 19 10.36 3.27 -21.78
CA TRP A 19 10.23 3.83 -20.45
C TRP A 19 11.63 4.23 -19.97
N GLN A 20 11.95 5.51 -20.08
CA GLN A 20 13.20 6.05 -19.58
C GLN A 20 13.18 5.85 -18.07
N GLU A 21 13.93 4.86 -17.58
CA GLU A 21 14.26 4.73 -16.18
C GLU A 21 14.89 6.06 -15.78
N MET A 22 14.07 6.90 -15.15
CA MET A 22 14.51 8.18 -14.62
C MET A 22 15.62 7.86 -13.64
N GLU A 23 16.87 8.14 -14.02
CA GLU A 23 18.03 7.94 -13.17
C GLU A 23 17.67 8.48 -11.78
N SER A 24 17.81 7.64 -10.75
CA SER A 24 17.54 8.01 -9.37
C SER A 24 18.41 9.22 -9.05
N GLN A 25 17.83 10.41 -9.17
CA GLN A 25 18.52 11.65 -8.85
C GLN A 25 19.03 11.48 -7.43
N ASN A 26 20.35 11.61 -7.23
CA ASN A 26 20.96 11.62 -5.90
C ASN A 26 20.32 12.77 -5.10
N THR A 27 19.22 12.46 -4.42
CA THR A 27 18.41 13.39 -3.64
C THR A 27 19.04 13.40 -2.26
N THR A 28 19.76 14.48 -1.97
CA THR A 28 20.43 14.66 -0.69
C THR A 28 19.41 15.01 0.38
N VAL A 29 19.32 14.19 1.41
CA VAL A 29 18.33 14.33 2.46
C VAL A 29 18.78 15.22 3.61
N GLY A 30 18.02 16.28 3.89
CA GLY A 30 18.27 17.16 5.04
C GLY A 30 17.94 16.49 6.39
N CYS A 31 18.75 16.72 7.42
CA CYS A 31 18.42 16.31 8.79
C CYS A 31 17.18 17.07 9.33
N LEU A 32 16.38 16.42 10.18
CA LEU A 32 15.22 17.04 10.83
C LEU A 32 15.58 18.09 11.90
N PHE A 33 16.78 18.01 12.50
CA PHE A 33 17.13 18.76 13.71
C PHE A 33 18.34 19.70 13.55
N CYS A 34 19.14 19.52 12.50
CA CYS A 34 20.31 20.34 12.21
C CYS A 34 20.36 20.73 10.73
N SER A 35 21.41 21.45 10.33
CA SER A 35 21.61 21.93 8.96
C SER A 35 22.45 20.97 8.09
N GLU A 36 22.71 19.75 8.56
CA GLU A 36 23.44 18.76 7.78
C GLU A 36 22.55 18.11 6.72
N THR A 37 23.12 17.91 5.53
CA THR A 37 22.51 17.21 4.41
C THR A 37 23.27 15.91 4.17
N LEU A 38 22.53 14.81 4.05
CA LEU A 38 23.08 13.46 3.93
C LEU A 38 22.78 12.85 2.56
N PRO A 39 23.61 11.91 2.08
CA PRO A 39 23.43 11.23 0.80
C PRO A 39 22.13 10.43 0.64
N SER A 40 21.54 9.94 1.74
CA SER A 40 20.34 9.10 1.72
C SER A 40 19.47 9.29 2.97
N ILE A 41 18.20 8.90 2.88
CA ILE A 41 17.27 8.93 4.02
C ILE A 41 17.71 7.98 5.13
N ASP A 42 18.26 6.81 4.80
CA ASP A 42 18.79 5.85 5.78
C ASP A 42 19.96 6.43 6.57
N GLU A 43 20.87 7.14 5.88
CA GLU A 43 21.95 7.87 6.55
C GLU A 43 21.40 9.00 7.42
N ALA A 44 20.36 9.72 6.97
CA ALA A 44 19.73 10.77 7.75
C ALA A 44 19.03 10.25 9.02
N VAL A 45 18.38 9.09 8.94
CA VAL A 45 17.81 8.38 10.10
C VAL A 45 18.92 7.99 11.08
N ASN A 46 20.02 7.40 10.58
CA ASN A 46 21.16 7.01 11.41
C ASN A 46 21.83 8.23 12.08
N HIS A 47 22.01 9.32 11.35
CA HIS A 47 22.51 10.58 11.89
C HIS A 47 21.60 11.10 13.02
N CYS A 48 20.28 11.09 12.82
CA CYS A 48 19.33 11.50 13.85
C CYS A 48 19.43 10.62 15.11
N GLU A 49 19.70 9.32 14.95
CA GLU A 49 19.89 8.42 16.08
C GLU A 49 21.22 8.69 16.83
N ILE A 50 22.35 8.80 16.13
CA ILE A 50 23.68 8.94 16.75
C ILE A 50 23.92 10.35 17.31
N VAL A 51 23.63 11.38 16.53
CA VAL A 51 23.97 12.78 16.87
C VAL A 51 22.90 13.41 17.73
N HIS A 52 21.63 13.14 17.41
CA HIS A 52 20.49 13.78 18.07
C HIS A 52 19.83 12.89 19.12
N GLY A 53 20.20 11.62 19.24
CA GLY A 53 19.55 10.66 20.14
C GLY A 53 18.08 10.40 19.78
N PHE A 54 17.67 10.75 18.55
CA PHE A 54 16.32 10.58 18.06
C PHE A 54 16.16 9.18 17.47
N LYS A 55 15.54 8.29 18.24
CA LYS A 55 15.38 6.88 17.88
C LYS A 55 13.97 6.61 17.38
N LEU A 56 13.81 6.67 16.06
CA LEU A 56 12.52 6.52 15.41
C LEU A 56 11.87 5.14 15.68
N GLY A 57 12.67 4.06 15.75
CA GLY A 57 12.17 2.71 16.08
C GLY A 57 11.64 2.58 17.52
N GLU A 58 12.24 3.28 18.48
CA GLU A 58 11.75 3.33 19.86
C GLU A 58 10.41 4.07 19.93
N LEU A 59 10.28 5.22 19.25
CA LEU A 59 9.02 5.97 19.17
C LEU A 59 7.90 5.16 18.51
N LYS A 60 8.22 4.46 17.41
CA LYS A 60 7.28 3.58 16.71
C LYS A 60 6.67 2.55 17.64
N SER A 61 7.50 1.86 18.42
CA SER A 61 7.06 0.85 19.38
C SER A 61 6.35 1.46 20.59
N LYS A 62 6.86 2.59 21.11
CA LYS A 62 6.35 3.26 22.32
C LYS A 62 4.93 3.80 22.14
N PHE A 63 4.65 4.39 20.98
CA PHE A 63 3.36 5.03 20.69
C PHE A 63 2.50 4.22 19.72
N ASN A 64 2.92 3.00 19.35
CA ASN A 64 2.26 2.15 18.35
C ASN A 64 1.93 2.93 17.06
N MET A 65 2.94 3.59 16.51
CA MET A 65 2.76 4.53 15.40
C MET A 65 2.51 3.80 14.08
N ASP A 66 1.54 4.31 13.33
CA ASP A 66 1.27 3.98 11.93
C ASP A 66 1.85 5.05 10.98
N CYS A 67 1.66 4.87 9.67
CA CYS A 67 2.16 5.81 8.65
C CYS A 67 1.61 7.23 8.83
N TYR A 68 0.35 7.37 9.27
CA TYR A 68 -0.25 8.69 9.54
C TYR A 68 0.36 9.35 10.77
N SER A 69 0.57 8.59 11.84
CA SER A 69 1.26 9.08 13.04
C SER A 69 2.69 9.51 12.73
N TYR A 70 3.38 8.82 11.82
CA TYR A 70 4.69 9.22 11.32
C TYR A 70 4.64 10.52 10.53
N ILE A 71 3.72 10.66 9.58
CA ILE A 71 3.52 11.92 8.82
C ILE A 71 3.27 13.08 9.79
N LYS A 72 2.37 12.89 10.76
CA LYS A 72 2.08 13.88 11.80
C LYS A 72 3.34 14.27 12.59
N LEU A 73 4.18 13.30 12.96
CA LEU A 73 5.44 13.53 13.67
C LEU A 73 6.43 14.36 12.84
N ILE A 74 6.66 14.00 11.58
CA ILE A 74 7.57 14.74 10.69
C ILE A 74 7.08 16.19 10.51
N ASN A 75 5.79 16.37 10.27
CA ASN A 75 5.20 17.71 10.13
C ASN A 75 5.24 18.50 11.43
N TYR A 76 5.03 17.85 12.59
CA TYR A 76 5.20 18.46 13.90
C TYR A 76 6.62 18.98 14.11
N ILE A 77 7.64 18.15 13.85
CA ILE A 77 9.05 18.53 13.99
C ILE A 77 9.36 19.74 13.10
N ASN A 78 8.91 19.69 11.84
CA ASN A 78 9.18 20.75 10.88
C ASN A 78 8.52 22.09 11.24
N LEU A 79 7.26 22.06 11.69
CA LEU A 79 6.50 23.27 12.02
C LEU A 79 6.90 23.88 13.37
N THR A 80 7.18 23.05 14.37
CA THR A 80 7.48 23.51 15.73
C THR A 80 8.96 23.66 16.02
N LYS A 81 9.83 23.13 15.13
CA LYS A 81 11.28 22.99 15.36
C LYS A 81 11.57 22.38 16.74
N ALA A 82 10.80 21.35 17.08
CA ALA A 82 10.89 20.65 18.35
C ALA A 82 12.26 20.00 18.52
N LYS A 83 12.74 19.95 19.76
CA LYS A 83 14.02 19.32 20.09
C LYS A 83 13.85 17.80 20.17
N PRO A 84 14.87 17.03 19.77
CA PRO A 84 14.86 15.56 19.87
C PRO A 84 14.50 15.05 21.27
N LEU A 85 15.09 15.67 22.30
CA LEU A 85 14.91 15.27 23.69
C LEU A 85 13.46 15.40 24.17
N ASP A 86 12.77 16.47 23.78
CA ASP A 86 11.39 16.73 24.19
C ASP A 86 10.45 15.67 23.61
N ILE A 87 10.72 15.23 22.37
CA ILE A 87 9.95 14.19 21.68
C ILE A 87 10.20 12.82 22.32
N MET A 88 11.47 12.47 22.56
CA MET A 88 11.85 11.17 23.13
C MET A 88 11.33 10.99 24.56
N LEU A 89 11.36 12.05 25.37
CA LEU A 89 10.90 12.03 26.77
C LEU A 89 9.38 12.13 26.90
N SER A 90 8.65 12.48 25.84
CA SER A 90 7.21 12.67 25.93
C SER A 90 6.49 11.40 26.40
N THR A 91 5.48 11.56 27.25
CA THR A 91 4.60 10.46 27.69
C THR A 91 3.42 10.25 26.76
N GLN A 92 3.08 11.25 25.94
CA GLN A 92 1.99 11.21 24.96
C GLN A 92 2.44 11.79 23.61
N PRO A 93 1.84 11.38 22.49
CA PRO A 93 2.22 11.91 21.18
C PRO A 93 1.88 13.40 21.08
N LEU A 94 2.91 14.26 21.03
CA LEU A 94 2.76 15.72 20.91
C LEU A 94 2.21 16.15 19.54
N TRP A 95 2.25 15.22 18.58
CA TRP A 95 1.83 15.38 17.19
C TRP A 95 0.44 14.79 16.93
N ASP A 96 -0.34 14.44 17.96
CA ASP A 96 -1.68 13.86 17.77
C ASP A 96 -2.76 14.92 17.51
N ASP A 97 -2.56 15.72 16.47
CA ASP A 97 -3.51 16.73 16.00
C ASP A 97 -3.63 16.62 14.48
N GLU A 98 -4.86 16.66 13.96
CA GLU A 98 -5.14 16.56 12.53
C GLU A 98 -4.52 17.70 11.72
N LYS A 99 -4.21 18.85 12.35
CA LYS A 99 -3.51 19.94 11.66
C LYS A 99 -2.17 19.51 11.06
N TYR A 100 -1.54 18.47 11.62
CA TYR A 100 -0.27 17.92 11.13
C TYR A 100 -0.42 16.95 9.95
N LEU A 101 -1.64 16.64 9.51
CA LEU A 101 -1.88 15.87 8.28
C LEU A 101 -2.04 16.76 7.04
N LYS A 102 -2.06 18.09 7.22
CA LYS A 102 -2.13 19.01 6.09
C LYS A 102 -0.86 18.87 5.24
N PRO A 103 -0.97 18.88 3.89
CA PRO A 103 0.20 18.83 3.02
C PRO A 103 1.18 19.94 3.38
N VAL A 104 2.40 19.55 3.76
CA VAL A 104 3.54 20.45 3.94
C VAL A 104 4.44 20.28 2.72
N GLU A 105 5.25 21.30 2.42
CA GLU A 105 6.20 21.31 1.31
C GLU A 105 7.02 20.00 1.26
N ASN A 106 7.17 19.44 0.05
CA ASN A 106 7.68 18.09 -0.21
C ASN A 106 8.99 17.81 0.56
N HIS A 107 8.87 17.05 1.65
CA HIS A 107 10.00 16.64 2.48
C HIS A 107 10.36 15.21 2.12
N GLU A 108 11.63 14.93 1.82
CA GLU A 108 12.12 13.58 1.47
C GLU A 108 11.79 12.54 2.56
N TRP A 109 11.68 13.00 3.80
CA TRP A 109 11.23 12.21 4.95
C TRP A 109 9.80 11.66 4.81
N LEU A 110 8.91 12.32 4.07
CA LEU A 110 7.56 11.83 3.82
C LEU A 110 7.53 10.71 2.77
N MET A 111 8.59 10.57 1.97
CA MET A 111 8.76 9.47 1.01
C MET A 111 9.40 8.23 1.65
N PHE A 112 9.90 8.36 2.88
CA PHE A 112 10.46 7.25 3.62
C PHE A 112 9.41 6.17 3.88
N ASP A 113 9.74 4.93 3.53
CA ASP A 113 8.90 3.78 3.89
C ASP A 113 9.01 3.52 5.40
N PHE A 114 8.13 4.18 6.16
CA PHE A 114 8.06 4.00 7.60
C PHE A 114 7.76 2.56 8.01
N GLU A 115 7.09 1.76 7.17
CA GLU A 115 6.79 0.36 7.50
C GLU A 115 8.05 -0.50 7.50
N SER A 116 9.01 -0.22 6.61
CA SER A 116 10.31 -0.92 6.53
C SER A 116 11.11 -0.92 7.84
N LEU A 117 10.90 0.07 8.73
CA LEU A 117 11.52 0.10 10.07
C LEU A 117 11.11 -1.09 10.94
N VAL A 118 9.93 -1.67 10.69
CA VAL A 118 9.70 -3.03 11.19
C VAL A 118 10.42 -3.91 10.19
N GLU A 119 11.60 -4.40 10.56
CA GLU A 119 12.21 -5.52 9.86
C GLU A 119 11.22 -6.70 9.92
N LYS A 120 10.28 -6.74 8.98
CA LYS A 120 9.80 -8.03 8.51
C LYS A 120 11.06 -8.71 7.99
N PRO A 121 11.36 -9.95 8.39
CA PRO A 121 12.59 -10.67 8.01
C PRO A 121 12.65 -11.01 6.50
N THR A 122 11.93 -10.27 5.65
CA THR A 122 11.65 -10.59 4.25
C THR A 122 12.52 -9.80 3.27
N SER A 123 13.23 -8.74 3.67
CA SER A 123 14.21 -8.08 2.80
C SER A 123 15.62 -8.62 3.10
N PRO A 124 16.29 -9.30 2.15
CA PRO A 124 17.66 -9.75 2.36
C PRO A 124 18.58 -8.52 2.47
N LYS A 125 19.18 -8.31 3.63
CA LYS A 125 20.33 -7.42 3.79
C LYS A 125 21.43 -7.90 2.82
N SER A 126 21.95 -7.00 1.99
CA SER A 126 23.01 -7.32 1.04
C SER A 126 24.29 -7.64 1.81
N TYR A 127 24.64 -8.92 1.87
CA TYR A 127 25.87 -9.39 2.50
C TYR A 127 26.87 -9.81 1.43
N HIS A 128 28.09 -9.26 1.50
CA HIS A 128 29.20 -9.73 0.68
C HIS A 128 29.59 -11.15 1.14
N ALA A 129 29.46 -12.13 0.25
CA ALA A 129 29.96 -13.48 0.45
C ALA A 129 31.36 -13.60 -0.14
N ASN A 130 32.33 -14.07 0.64
CA ASN A 130 33.69 -14.27 0.15
C ASN A 130 33.83 -15.70 -0.38
N VAL A 131 34.29 -15.84 -1.62
CA VAL A 131 34.60 -17.15 -2.22
C VAL A 131 36.11 -17.29 -2.25
N GLU A 132 36.65 -18.18 -1.43
CA GLU A 132 38.06 -18.58 -1.47
C GLU A 132 38.11 -20.09 -1.68
N ASN A 133 38.90 -20.54 -2.67
CA ASN A 133 39.13 -21.96 -2.98
C ASN A 133 37.86 -22.79 -3.23
N GLY A 134 36.82 -22.19 -3.82
CA GLY A 134 35.53 -22.86 -4.09
C GLY A 134 34.65 -23.07 -2.85
N VAL A 135 35.05 -22.50 -1.70
CA VAL A 135 34.28 -22.49 -0.47
C VAL A 135 33.71 -21.10 -0.26
N VAL A 136 32.38 -21.01 -0.17
CA VAL A 136 31.69 -19.76 0.22
C VAL A 136 31.82 -19.63 1.72
N THR A 137 32.50 -18.59 2.18
CA THR A 137 32.63 -18.27 3.61
C THR A 137 31.75 -17.07 3.94
N LEU A 138 30.94 -17.23 4.99
CA LEU A 138 30.05 -16.19 5.50
C LEU A 138 30.64 -15.60 6.79
N SER A 139 30.39 -14.33 7.04
CA SER A 139 30.67 -13.75 8.35
C SER A 139 29.83 -14.46 9.42
N GLN A 140 30.35 -14.54 10.65
CA GLN A 140 29.64 -15.17 11.76
C GLN A 140 28.26 -14.56 12.01
N ALA A 141 28.15 -13.23 11.86
CA ALA A 141 26.88 -12.51 12.00
C ALA A 141 25.86 -12.93 10.93
N HIS A 142 26.28 -13.02 9.65
CA HIS A 142 25.41 -13.45 8.56
C HIS A 142 24.97 -14.91 8.72
N PHE A 143 25.87 -15.81 9.16
CA PHE A 143 25.49 -17.21 9.42
C PHE A 143 24.40 -17.32 10.49
N LEU A 144 24.53 -16.58 11.60
CA LEU A 144 23.53 -16.60 12.68
C LEU A 144 22.18 -16.03 12.24
N GLU A 145 22.18 -14.97 11.43
CA GLU A 145 20.94 -14.42 10.88
C GLU A 145 20.29 -15.38 9.89
N LEU A 146 21.06 -15.94 8.95
CA LEU A 146 20.55 -16.92 8.00
C LEU A 146 19.94 -18.13 8.70
N GLN A 147 20.58 -18.62 9.77
CA GLN A 147 20.05 -19.69 10.60
C GLN A 147 18.71 -19.33 11.26
N ARG A 148 18.58 -18.10 11.79
CA ARG A 148 17.31 -17.61 12.36
C ARG A 148 16.21 -17.50 11.30
N THR A 149 16.56 -16.99 10.11
CA THR A 149 15.61 -16.87 8.99
C THR A 149 15.12 -18.24 8.55
N ILE A 150 16.01 -19.22 8.39
CA ILE A 150 15.64 -20.60 8.07
C ILE A 150 14.69 -21.15 9.14
N GLN A 151 15.00 -20.98 10.42
CA GLN A 151 14.13 -21.44 11.52
C GLN A 151 12.74 -20.79 11.46
N SER A 152 12.67 -19.48 11.28
CA SER A 152 11.40 -18.75 11.15
C SER A 152 10.59 -19.25 9.95
N LEU A 153 11.21 -19.42 8.79
CA LEU A 153 10.53 -19.90 7.59
C LEU A 153 10.05 -21.34 7.75
N THR A 154 10.85 -22.20 8.41
CA THR A 154 10.41 -23.58 8.68
C THR A 154 9.20 -23.64 9.62
N GLU A 155 9.12 -22.74 10.61
CA GLU A 155 7.96 -22.68 11.50
C GLU A 155 6.71 -22.15 10.76
N GLN A 156 6.86 -21.11 9.95
CA GLN A 156 5.74 -20.61 9.12
C GLN A 156 5.23 -21.67 8.13
N LEU A 157 6.13 -22.45 7.53
CA LEU A 157 5.76 -23.52 6.61
C LEU A 157 4.99 -24.62 7.36
N LYS A 158 5.44 -24.98 8.56
CA LYS A 158 4.76 -25.94 9.43
C LYS A 158 3.37 -25.46 9.84
N GLU A 159 3.22 -24.20 10.24
CA GLU A 159 1.92 -23.59 10.59
C GLU A 159 0.97 -23.56 9.37
N SER A 160 1.47 -23.17 8.19
CA SER A 160 0.69 -23.21 6.97
C SER A 160 0.22 -24.64 6.65
N GLN A 161 1.10 -25.63 6.83
CA GLN A 161 0.76 -27.04 6.63
C GLN A 161 -0.31 -27.54 7.61
N THR A 162 -0.27 -27.14 8.89
CA THR A 162 -1.32 -27.51 9.85
C THR A 162 -2.66 -26.85 9.51
N HIS A 163 -2.66 -25.60 9.06
CA HIS A 163 -3.87 -24.91 8.60
C HIS A 163 -4.51 -25.62 7.39
N LEU A 164 -3.70 -26.06 6.43
CA LEU A 164 -4.19 -26.82 5.28
C LEU A 164 -4.78 -28.18 5.67
N GLU A 165 -4.18 -28.88 6.64
CA GLU A 165 -4.71 -30.15 7.12
C GLU A 165 -6.05 -29.95 7.83
N MET A 166 -6.18 -28.93 8.69
CA MET A 166 -7.45 -28.59 9.34
C MET A 166 -8.54 -28.24 8.32
N ALA A 167 -8.22 -27.41 7.32
CA ALA A 167 -9.16 -27.07 6.25
C ALA A 167 -9.61 -28.30 5.46
N ARG A 168 -8.70 -29.25 5.22
CA ARG A 168 -9.00 -30.53 4.56
C ARG A 168 -9.93 -31.40 5.39
N GLU A 169 -9.70 -31.49 6.70
CA GLU A 169 -10.59 -32.21 7.60
C GLU A 169 -11.99 -31.60 7.62
N ASP A 170 -12.10 -30.27 7.67
CA ASP A 170 -13.38 -29.57 7.69
C ASP A 170 -14.15 -29.74 6.39
N MET A 171 -13.47 -29.72 5.23
CA MET A 171 -14.09 -30.07 3.95
C MET A 171 -14.61 -31.52 3.94
N ASN A 172 -13.89 -32.47 4.52
CA ASN A 172 -14.34 -33.85 4.62
C ASN A 172 -15.58 -33.98 5.54
N LYS A 173 -15.58 -33.30 6.70
CA LYS A 173 -16.73 -33.25 7.62
C LYS A 173 -17.95 -32.63 6.94
N MET A 174 -17.76 -31.55 6.19
CA MET A 174 -18.82 -30.90 5.41
C MET A 174 -19.39 -31.86 4.36
N LYS A 175 -18.54 -32.54 3.61
CA LYS A 175 -18.96 -33.54 2.61
C LYS A 175 -19.76 -34.68 3.24
N SER A 176 -19.31 -35.23 4.37
CA SER A 176 -20.05 -36.27 5.10
C SER A 176 -21.40 -35.77 5.61
N SER A 177 -21.46 -34.55 6.15
CA SER A 177 -22.71 -33.95 6.64
C SER A 177 -23.73 -33.74 5.52
N ILE A 178 -23.29 -33.24 4.36
CA ILE A 178 -24.14 -33.11 3.16
C ILE A 178 -24.61 -34.48 2.67
N GLN A 179 -23.71 -35.47 2.62
CA GLN A 179 -24.08 -36.84 2.22
C GLN A 179 -25.16 -37.41 3.14
N THR A 180 -25.05 -37.22 4.45
CA THR A 180 -26.08 -37.63 5.42
C THR A 180 -27.41 -36.92 5.18
N ILE A 181 -27.42 -35.61 4.90
CA ILE A 181 -28.66 -34.86 4.62
C ILE A 181 -29.32 -35.36 3.33
N VAL A 182 -28.55 -35.51 2.25
CA VAL A 182 -29.06 -35.97 0.95
C VAL A 182 -29.58 -37.42 1.06
N GLN A 183 -28.87 -38.29 1.77
CA GLN A 183 -29.24 -39.69 1.91
C GLN A 183 -30.39 -39.92 2.91
N SER A 184 -30.55 -39.05 3.91
CA SER A 184 -31.73 -39.04 4.79
C SER A 184 -32.98 -38.51 4.07
N GLY A 185 -32.81 -37.67 3.05
CA GLY A 185 -33.88 -37.18 2.18
C GLY A 185 -34.43 -38.20 1.19
N THR A 186 -33.77 -39.35 0.97
CA THR A 186 -34.21 -40.37 0.00
C THR A 186 -34.95 -41.56 0.62
N THR A 187 -35.08 -41.59 1.95
CA THR A 187 -35.85 -42.63 2.66
C THR A 187 -36.91 -42.03 3.59
N SER A 188 -37.89 -41.31 3.04
CA SER A 188 -39.28 -41.33 3.52
C SER A 188 -40.18 -40.43 2.68
N SER A 189 -41.33 -41.01 2.37
CA SER A 189 -42.51 -40.41 1.76
C SER A 189 -42.91 -39.02 2.30
N ASN A 190 -43.39 -38.15 1.39
CA ASN A 190 -44.33 -37.06 1.62
C ASN A 190 -43.95 -35.97 2.66
N SER A 191 -42.96 -35.14 2.36
CA SER A 191 -42.97 -33.77 2.88
C SER A 191 -42.29 -32.79 1.91
N GLU A 192 -42.97 -31.67 1.68
CA GLU A 192 -42.60 -30.56 0.79
C GLU A 192 -41.14 -30.13 0.96
N PRO A 193 -40.40 -29.82 -0.13
CA PRO A 193 -39.03 -29.37 -0.03
C PRO A 193 -39.00 -27.96 0.59
N VAL A 194 -38.31 -27.79 1.71
CA VAL A 194 -37.90 -26.46 2.18
C VAL A 194 -36.86 -25.93 1.20
N VAL A 195 -37.36 -25.23 0.18
CA VAL A 195 -36.54 -24.53 -0.79
C VAL A 195 -35.91 -23.34 -0.09
N VAL A 196 -34.60 -23.38 0.14
CA VAL A 196 -33.83 -22.18 0.50
C VAL A 196 -33.98 -21.20 -0.66
N ASP A 197 -34.63 -20.07 -0.39
CA ASP A 197 -34.87 -19.01 -1.36
C ASP A 197 -33.55 -18.30 -1.67
N CYS A 198 -32.88 -18.76 -2.72
CA CYS A 198 -31.64 -18.16 -3.21
C CYS A 198 -31.99 -17.06 -4.21
N VAL A 199 -31.28 -15.92 -4.13
CA VAL A 199 -31.49 -14.71 -4.95
C VAL A 199 -31.57 -15.01 -6.45
N SER A 200 -30.93 -16.07 -6.92
CA SER A 200 -30.99 -16.54 -8.31
C SER A 200 -32.38 -17.01 -8.79
N LYS A 201 -33.34 -17.22 -7.89
CA LYS A 201 -34.73 -17.60 -8.19
C LYS A 201 -35.71 -16.43 -8.17
N LEU A 202 -35.26 -15.24 -7.74
CA LEU A 202 -36.10 -14.06 -7.73
C LEU A 202 -36.28 -13.53 -9.16
N PRO A 203 -37.50 -13.23 -9.60
CA PRO A 203 -37.73 -12.68 -10.93
C PRO A 203 -37.22 -11.24 -11.01
N ILE A 204 -36.70 -10.85 -12.18
CA ILE A 204 -36.04 -9.55 -12.46
C ILE A 204 -36.92 -8.35 -12.10
N GLU A 205 -38.24 -8.52 -12.10
CA GLU A 205 -39.23 -7.52 -11.72
C GLU A 205 -39.12 -7.06 -10.25
N HIS A 206 -38.50 -7.86 -9.36
CA HIS A 206 -38.16 -7.43 -8.00
C HIS A 206 -36.99 -6.43 -7.95
N ASP A 207 -36.21 -6.33 -9.03
CA ASP A 207 -35.08 -5.42 -9.20
C ASP A 207 -35.51 -4.06 -9.78
N ALA A 208 -36.79 -3.89 -10.15
CA ALA A 208 -37.34 -2.64 -10.68
C ALA A 208 -37.24 -1.48 -9.66
N GLY A 209 -37.35 -1.79 -8.36
CA GLY A 209 -37.16 -0.82 -7.29
C GLY A 209 -35.72 -0.32 -7.17
N TYR A 210 -34.75 -1.22 -7.38
CA TYR A 210 -33.30 -0.94 -7.34
C TYR A 210 -32.88 0.06 -8.42
N PHE A 211 -33.44 -0.06 -9.63
CA PHE A 211 -33.19 0.91 -10.70
C PHE A 211 -33.82 2.29 -10.40
N SER A 212 -35.00 2.31 -9.76
CA SER A 212 -35.69 3.57 -9.41
C SER A 212 -34.97 4.36 -8.30
N SER A 213 -34.27 3.68 -7.38
CA SER A 213 -33.54 4.33 -6.29
C SER A 213 -32.35 5.17 -6.77
N TYR A 214 -31.78 4.88 -7.95
CA TYR A 214 -30.73 5.69 -8.58
C TYR A 214 -31.28 6.82 -9.46
N ALA A 215 -32.54 6.71 -9.91
CA ALA A 215 -33.17 7.72 -10.76
C ALA A 215 -33.45 9.06 -10.04
N HIS A 216 -33.42 9.06 -8.70
CA HIS A 216 -33.74 10.23 -7.88
C HIS A 216 -32.52 11.14 -7.59
N PHE A 217 -31.29 10.70 -7.86
CA PHE A 217 -30.10 11.52 -7.66
C PHE A 217 -29.53 11.97 -9.01
N GLY A 218 -29.74 13.25 -9.33
CA GLY A 218 -29.39 13.92 -10.60
C GLY A 218 -27.90 13.99 -10.95
N ILE A 219 -27.04 13.23 -10.27
CA ILE A 219 -25.59 13.20 -10.47
C ILE A 219 -25.25 12.68 -11.88
N HIS A 220 -26.05 11.75 -12.43
CA HIS A 220 -25.86 11.25 -13.79
C HIS A 220 -26.19 12.30 -14.87
N TYR A 221 -27.20 13.15 -14.64
CA TYR A 221 -27.54 14.23 -15.57
C TYR A 221 -26.53 15.38 -15.49
N GLU A 222 -26.08 15.71 -14.28
CA GLU A 222 -25.08 16.75 -14.01
C GLU A 222 -23.73 16.44 -14.69
N MET A 223 -23.25 15.19 -14.65
CA MET A 223 -22.01 14.79 -15.34
C MET A 223 -22.12 14.76 -16.88
N LEU A 224 -23.30 14.51 -17.44
CA LEU A 224 -23.52 14.45 -18.90
C LEU A 224 -23.78 15.84 -19.52
N SER A 225 -24.18 16.82 -18.72
CA SER A 225 -24.49 18.18 -19.15
C SER A 225 -23.36 19.19 -18.91
N ASP A 226 -22.24 18.73 -18.32
CA ASP A 226 -21.03 19.53 -18.15
C ASP A 226 -20.34 19.80 -19.50
N LYS A 227 -20.78 20.88 -20.14
CA LYS A 227 -20.13 21.48 -21.30
C LYS A 227 -18.89 22.21 -20.80
N ARG A 228 -17.74 21.52 -20.82
CA ARG A 228 -16.41 22.06 -20.49
C ARG A 228 -16.29 23.56 -20.84
N GLN A 229 -16.23 24.43 -19.85
CA GLN A 229 -15.72 25.80 -19.99
C GLN A 229 -14.20 25.75 -20.21
N LEU A 230 -13.78 25.21 -21.35
CA LEU A 230 -12.40 25.21 -21.83
C LEU A 230 -12.13 26.41 -22.74
N VAL A 231 -12.57 27.63 -22.39
CA VAL A 231 -12.04 28.85 -23.04
C VAL A 231 -12.22 30.06 -22.11
N LEU A 232 -11.39 30.21 -21.07
CA LEU A 232 -11.22 31.53 -20.41
C LEU A 232 -9.80 31.73 -19.83
N LEU A 233 -8.80 31.03 -20.37
CA LEU A 233 -7.37 31.35 -20.14
C LEU A 233 -6.63 31.77 -21.42
N GLN A 234 -7.33 31.99 -22.55
CA GLN A 234 -6.69 32.42 -23.81
C GLN A 234 -6.83 33.92 -24.12
N TYR A 235 -7.40 34.73 -23.20
CA TYR A 235 -7.53 36.18 -23.40
C TYR A 235 -7.22 37.01 -22.15
N MET A 236 -6.06 36.78 -21.51
CA MET A 236 -5.43 37.82 -20.71
C MET A 236 -4.45 38.61 -21.59
N PRO A 237 -4.78 39.84 -22.03
CA PRO A 237 -3.80 40.72 -22.65
C PRO A 237 -2.79 41.20 -21.60
N LEU A 238 -1.52 40.87 -21.81
CA LEU A 238 -0.37 41.54 -21.23
C LEU A 238 -0.37 43.03 -21.61
N THR A 239 -0.93 43.89 -20.76
CA THR A 239 -0.59 45.33 -20.61
C THR A 239 -1.20 45.76 -19.26
N ASN A 240 -0.53 46.46 -18.35
CA ASN A 240 0.18 47.69 -18.59
C ASN A 240 1.19 47.98 -17.47
N ARG A 241 2.33 48.52 -17.89
CA ARG A 241 3.29 49.30 -17.12
C ARG A 241 2.60 50.51 -16.49
N MET A 242 2.82 50.73 -15.20
CA MET A 242 3.25 52.03 -14.62
C MET A 242 3.88 51.78 -13.26
#